data_AF-A0A9D9SHP7-F1
#
_entry.id   AF-A0A9D9SHP7-F1
#
_cell.length_a   1.000
_cell.length_b   1.000
_cell.length_c   1.000
_cell.angle_alpha   90.00
_cell.angle_beta   90.00
_cell.angle_gamma   90.00
#
_symmetry.space_group_name_H-M   'P 1'
#
loop_
_entity.id
_entity.type
_entity.pdbx_description
1 polymer ?
#
loop_
_entity_poly.entity_id
_entity_poly.type
_entity_poly.pdbx_seq_one_letter_code
_entity_poly.pdbx_strand_id
1 'polypeptide(L)'
;MLESIDRSSAPVDANQYRMVVGRLKASLSNPLPEAALTALLNTYPSAAEVYENMHYDVAGLSRSPLERSVASESLARQVISRFAPGSSSSRT
;
A
#
# COMPACT_ATOMS: atom_id res chain seq x y z
N MET A 1 -6.85 -13.78 -1.97
CA MET A 1 -7.17 -13.27 -3.33
C MET A 1 -6.39 -12.02 -3.69
N LEU A 2 -6.35 -10.96 -2.86
CA LEU A 2 -5.47 -9.82 -3.13
C LEU A 2 -3.98 -10.19 -2.95
N GLU A 3 -3.64 -10.78 -1.80
CA GLU A 3 -2.26 -11.22 -1.48
C GLU A 3 -1.65 -12.16 -2.53
N SER A 4 -2.48 -13.01 -3.14
CA SER A 4 -2.04 -13.91 -4.21
C SER A 4 -1.73 -13.18 -5.51
N ILE A 5 -2.48 -12.12 -5.82
CA ILE A 5 -2.26 -11.29 -7.01
C ILE A 5 -1.00 -10.45 -6.83
N ASP A 6 -0.82 -9.86 -5.64
CA ASP A 6 0.35 -9.03 -5.32
C ASP A 6 1.67 -9.82 -5.36
N ARG A 7 1.64 -11.10 -4.96
CA ARG A 7 2.81 -12.01 -5.04
C ARG A 7 3.00 -12.66 -6.41
N SER A 8 2.04 -12.54 -7.32
CA SER A 8 2.12 -13.19 -8.64
C SER A 8 3.04 -12.40 -9.57
N SER A 9 4.02 -13.07 -10.18
CA SER A 9 4.88 -12.46 -11.22
C SER A 9 4.22 -12.40 -12.60
N ALA A 10 2.98 -12.87 -12.74
CA ALA A 10 2.23 -12.78 -13.98
C ALA A 10 1.67 -11.35 -14.17
N PRO A 11 1.61 -10.83 -15.41
CA PRO A 11 0.98 -9.54 -15.67
C PRO A 11 -0.51 -9.60 -15.31
N VAL A 12 -0.90 -8.79 -14.32
CA VAL A 12 -2.28 -8.66 -13.85
C VAL A 12 -2.88 -7.42 -14.50
N ASP A 13 -4.05 -7.59 -15.10
CA ASP A 13 -4.80 -6.47 -15.67
C ASP A 13 -5.28 -5.50 -14.57
N ALA A 14 -5.17 -4.20 -14.83
CA ALA A 14 -5.52 -3.17 -13.85
C ALA A 14 -6.99 -3.23 -13.41
N ASN A 15 -7.91 -3.62 -14.30
CA ASN A 15 -9.32 -3.77 -13.97
C ASN A 15 -9.55 -4.98 -13.05
N GLN A 16 -8.82 -6.08 -13.26
CA GLN A 16 -8.85 -7.23 -12.37
C GLN A 16 -8.41 -6.88 -10.95
N TYR A 17 -7.32 -6.11 -10.82
CA TYR A 17 -6.85 -5.62 -9.52
C TYR A 17 -7.92 -4.76 -8.83
N ARG A 18 -8.52 -3.80 -9.56
CA ARG A 18 -9.59 -2.93 -9.05
C ARG A 18 -10.81 -3.72 -8.56
N MET A 19 -11.23 -4.75 -9.29
CA MET A 19 -12.35 -5.61 -8.86
C MET A 19 -12.06 -6.33 -7.55
N VAL A 20 -10.84 -6.86 -7.38
CA VAL A 20 -10.44 -7.60 -6.19
C VAL A 20 -10.38 -6.68 -4.98
N VAL A 21 -9.78 -5.49 -5.13
CA VAL A 21 -9.76 -4.46 -4.09
C VAL A 21 -11.19 -4.03 -3.74
N GLY A 22 -12.06 -3.81 -4.73
CA GLY A 22 -13.46 -3.44 -4.50
C GLY A 22 -14.22 -4.47 -3.66
N ARG A 23 -14.08 -5.76 -3.98
CA ARG A 23 -14.68 -6.84 -3.19
C ARG A 23 -14.11 -6.91 -1.78
N LEU A 24 -12.80 -6.75 -1.64
CA LEU A 24 -12.16 -6.74 -0.33
C LEU A 24 -12.67 -5.59 0.55
N LYS A 25 -12.80 -4.38 -0.01
CA LYS A 25 -13.37 -3.23 0.69
C LYS A 25 -14.79 -3.52 1.17
N ALA A 26 -15.65 -4.06 0.30
CA ALA A 26 -17.02 -4.41 0.66
C ALA A 26 -17.08 -5.43 1.81
N SER A 27 -16.19 -6.42 1.82
CA SER A 27 -16.09 -7.38 2.94
C SER A 27 -15.64 -6.73 4.24
N LEU A 28 -14.62 -5.86 4.19
CA LEU A 28 -14.05 -5.17 5.34
C LEU A 28 -14.96 -4.09 5.93
N SER A 29 -15.93 -3.58 5.17
CA SER A 29 -16.98 -2.67 5.67
C SER A 29 -17.97 -3.36 6.61
N ASN A 30 -18.03 -4.69 6.64
CA ASN A 30 -18.88 -5.40 7.60
C ASN A 30 -18.23 -5.39 8.98
N PRO A 31 -19.01 -5.36 10.08
CA PRO A 31 -18.46 -5.45 11.41
C PRO A 31 -17.81 -6.82 11.64
N LEU A 32 -16.53 -6.81 11.99
CA LEU A 32 -15.79 -8.00 12.46
C LEU A 32 -15.44 -7.82 13.94
N PRO A 33 -15.38 -8.92 14.72
CA PRO A 33 -14.76 -8.89 16.03
C PRO A 33 -13.30 -8.42 15.94
N GLU A 34 -12.89 -7.53 16.84
CA GLU A 34 -11.57 -6.87 16.81
C GLU A 34 -10.39 -7.85 16.74
N ALA A 35 -10.47 -8.96 17.51
CA ALA A 35 -9.44 -10.00 17.51
C ALA A 35 -9.32 -10.70 16.14
N ALA A 36 -10.46 -10.98 15.49
CA ALA A 36 -10.50 -11.63 14.18
C ALA A 36 -9.97 -10.68 13.09
N LEU A 37 -10.36 -9.41 13.16
CA LEU A 37 -9.85 -8.37 12.28
C LEU A 37 -8.34 -8.20 12.43
N THR A 38 -7.83 -8.11 13.66
CA THR A 38 -6.40 -7.97 13.91
C THR A 38 -5.59 -9.15 13.38
N ALA A 39 -6.06 -10.38 13.61
CA ALA A 39 -5.42 -11.58 13.08
C ALA A 39 -5.39 -11.60 11.54
N LEU A 40 -6.49 -11.19 10.88
CA LEU A 40 -6.58 -11.08 9.43
C LEU A 40 -5.55 -10.09 8.88
N LEU A 41 -5.51 -8.86 9.43
CA LEU A 41 -4.63 -7.81 8.92
C LEU A 41 -3.15 -8.14 9.17
N ASN A 42 -2.81 -8.81 10.27
CA ASN A 42 -1.43 -9.26 10.52
C ASN A 42 -1.01 -10.40 9.58
N THR A 43 -1.96 -11.21 9.10
CA THR A 43 -1.68 -12.34 8.19
C THR A 43 -1.56 -11.90 6.74
N TYR A 44 -2.33 -10.89 6.32
CA TYR A 44 -2.45 -10.46 4.94
C TYR A 44 -2.07 -8.97 4.79
N PRO A 45 -0.80 -8.65 4.54
CA PRO A 45 -0.32 -7.26 4.48
C PRO A 45 -1.04 -6.43 3.40
N SER A 46 -1.38 -7.02 2.24
CA SER A 46 -2.12 -6.29 1.20
C SER A 46 -3.53 -5.89 1.66
N ALA A 47 -4.15 -6.70 2.53
CA ALA A 47 -5.45 -6.38 3.11
C ALA A 47 -5.35 -5.33 4.23
N ALA A 48 -4.26 -5.37 5.00
CA ALA A 48 -3.94 -4.32 5.98
C ALA A 48 -3.86 -2.94 5.33
N GLU A 49 -3.14 -2.83 4.21
CA GLU A 49 -3.00 -1.57 3.49
C GLU A 49 -4.34 -1.05 2.94
N VAL A 50 -5.19 -1.92 2.39
CA VAL A 50 -6.53 -1.53 1.93
C VAL A 50 -7.41 -1.08 3.11
N TYR A 51 -7.35 -1.78 4.24
CA TYR A 51 -8.11 -1.42 5.44
C TYR A 51 -7.67 -0.08 6.03
N GLU A 52 -6.36 0.18 6.07
CA GLU A 52 -5.79 1.47 6.49
C GLU A 52 -6.29 2.61 5.60
N ASN A 53 -6.18 2.43 4.28
CA ASN A 53 -6.63 3.44 3.32
C ASN A 53 -8.14 3.73 3.43
N MET A 54 -8.96 2.75 3.83
CA MET A 54 -10.39 2.97 4.11
C MET A 54 -10.64 3.80 5.38
N HIS A 55 -9.74 3.72 6.35
CA HIS A 55 -9.86 4.38 7.65
C HIS A 55 -8.82 5.50 7.81
N TYR A 56 -8.33 6.06 6.71
CA TYR A 56 -7.24 7.04 6.71
C TYR A 56 -7.51 8.24 7.63
N ASP A 57 -8.78 8.68 7.71
CA ASP A 57 -9.21 9.77 8.57
C ASP A 57 -9.06 9.47 10.09
N VAL A 58 -8.97 8.19 10.46
CA VAL A 58 -8.95 7.72 11.86
C VAL A 58 -7.61 7.04 12.20
N ALA A 59 -7.05 6.30 11.25
CA ALA A 59 -5.77 5.60 11.35
C ALA A 59 -4.67 6.47 10.71
N GLY A 60 -4.28 7.54 11.41
CA GLY A 60 -3.11 8.33 11.00
C GLY A 60 -1.88 7.44 10.83
N LEU A 61 -1.14 7.65 9.73
CA LEU A 61 0.11 6.99 9.28
C LEU A 61 0.24 5.51 9.70
N SER A 62 -0.16 4.64 8.77
CA SER A 62 0.16 3.21 8.58
C SER A 62 0.43 2.32 9.81
N ARG A 63 -0.31 1.22 9.93
CA ARG A 63 0.09 0.04 10.72
C ARG A 63 1.21 -0.75 10.04
N SER A 64 1.68 -0.33 8.85
CA SER A 64 2.94 -0.81 8.30
C SER A 64 4.08 -0.47 9.28
N PRO A 65 5.11 -1.32 9.42
CA PRO A 65 6.26 -0.93 10.22
C PRO A 65 6.82 0.34 9.61
N LEU A 66 6.91 1.41 10.41
CA LEU A 66 7.46 2.72 10.04
C LEU A 66 8.72 2.58 9.18
N GLU A 67 9.57 1.61 9.50
CA GLU A 67 10.79 1.24 8.79
C GLU A 67 10.58 0.92 7.30
N ARG A 68 9.49 0.22 6.96
CA ARG A 68 9.17 -0.16 5.59
C ARG A 68 8.71 1.06 4.78
N SER A 69 7.92 1.94 5.40
CA SER A 69 7.51 3.22 4.77
C SER A 69 8.71 4.15 4.57
N VAL A 70 9.59 4.27 5.56
CA VAL A 70 10.83 5.06 5.48
C VAL A 70 11.78 4.48 4.42
N ALA A 71 11.90 3.15 4.32
CA ALA A 71 12.71 2.51 3.30
C ALA A 71 12.19 2.80 1.88
N SER A 72 10.87 2.70 1.67
CA SER A 72 10.23 3.03 0.39
C SER A 72 10.42 4.50 0.01
N GLU A 73 10.26 5.42 0.96
CA GLU A 73 10.51 6.86 0.74
C GLU A 73 11.97 7.12 0.35
N SER A 74 12.93 6.49 1.05
CA SER A 74 14.36 6.61 0.75
C SER A 74 14.70 6.09 -0.65
N LEU A 75 14.14 4.94 -1.03
CA LEU A 75 14.33 4.36 -2.37
C LEU A 75 13.72 5.25 -3.45
N ALA A 76 12.51 5.78 -3.23
CA ALA A 76 11.86 6.69 -4.16
C ALA A 76 12.68 7.98 -4.36
N ARG A 77 13.19 8.58 -3.28
CA ARG A 77 14.08 9.75 -3.36
C ARG A 77 15.35 9.47 -4.16
N GLN A 78 15.96 8.30 -3.99
CA GLN A 78 17.17 7.93 -4.73
C GLN A 78 16.90 7.81 -6.23
N VAL A 79 15.80 7.15 -6.60
CA VAL A 79 15.40 7.01 -8.01
C VAL A 79 15.08 8.37 -8.62
N ILE A 80 14.29 9.20 -7.93
CA ILE A 80 13.94 10.54 -8.40
C ILE A 80 15.20 11.39 -8.55
N SER A 81 16.12 11.38 -7.59
CA SER A 81 17.37 12.14 -7.66
C SER A 81 18.28 11.71 -8.81
N ARG A 82 18.22 10.43 -9.21
CA ARG A 82 18.99 9.91 -10.35
C ARG A 82 18.48 10.43 -11.70
N PHE A 83 17.19 10.70 -11.81
CA PHE A 83 16.55 11.17 -13.03
C PHE A 83 16.14 12.64 -12.99
N ALA A 84 16.30 13.30 -11.84
CA ALA A 84 16.13 14.73 -11.71
C ALA A 84 17.15 15.41 -12.64
N PRO A 85 16.71 16.22 -13.62
CA PRO A 85 17.64 16.97 -14.44
C PRO A 85 18.48 17.82 -13.50
N GLY A 86 19.81 17.65 -13.57
CA GLY A 86 20.73 18.43 -12.76
C GLY A 86 20.34 19.89 -12.92
N SER A 87 19.99 20.56 -11.83
CA SER A 87 19.74 22.00 -11.83
C SER A 87 21.07 22.66 -12.18
N SER A 88 21.34 22.78 -13.48
CA SER A 88 22.39 23.62 -14.02
C SER A 88 21.96 25.04 -13.70
N SER A 89 22.27 25.47 -12.49
CA SER A 89 22.24 26.86 -12.10
C SER A 89 23.27 27.58 -12.96
N SER A 90 22.83 28.10 -14.10
CA SER A 90 23.47 29.20 -14.78
C SER A 90 23.78 30.29 -13.76
N ARG A 91 25.06 30.58 -13.56
CA ARG A 91 25.50 31.79 -12.89
C ARG A 91 26.62 32.39 -13.72
N THR A 92 26.21 33.29 -14.61
CA THR A 92 27.02 34.38 -15.15
C THR A 92 27.39 35.34 -14.03
#